data_AF-T0HWW6-F1
#
_entry.id   AF-T0HWW6-F1
#
_cell.length_a   1.000
_cell.length_b   1.000
_cell.length_c   1.000
_cell.angle_alpha   90.00
_cell.angle_beta   90.00
_cell.angle_gamma   90.00
#
_symmetry.space_group_name_H-M   'P 1'
#
loop_
_entity.id
_entity.type
_entity.pdbx_description
1 polymer ?
#
loop_
_entity_poly.entity_id
_entity_poly.type
_entity_poly.pdbx_seq_one_letter_code
_entity_poly.pdbx_strand_id
1 'polypeptide(L)' 'MSNLVEVMIGTERSSATALGDYHFTKHPAIGERVDIDAKSLIVVDAWHRPSTTFAGSKFTVVLNEHAEPANR' A
#
# COMPACT_ATOMS: atom_id res chain seq x y z
N MET A 1 -12.12 4.85 12.89
CA MET A 1 -10.71 4.72 13.27
C MET A 1 -9.91 4.70 11.98
N SER A 2 -8.91 5.58 11.81
CA SER A 2 -8.02 5.54 10.65
C SER A 2 -6.87 4.56 10.91
N ASN A 3 -6.47 3.79 9.89
CA ASN A 3 -5.37 2.85 9.95
C ASN A 3 -4.14 3.51 9.32
N LEU A 4 -3.01 3.50 10.03
CA LEU A 4 -1.74 3.97 9.49
C LEU A 4 -1.10 2.83 8.67
N VAL A 5 -0.86 3.11 7.40
CA VAL A 5 -0.35 2.17 6.40
C VAL A 5 0.90 2.76 5.76
N GLU A 6 1.97 1.98 5.71
CA GLU A 6 3.15 2.34 4.92
C GLU A 6 2.85 2.05 3.45
N VAL A 7 3.05 3.06 2.62
CA VAL A 7 2.85 2.97 1.19
C VAL A 7 4.22 2.91 0.53
N MET A 8 4.38 1.92 -0.34
CA MET A 8 5.54 1.78 -1.21
C MET A 8 5.09 1.86 -2.67
N ILE A 9 5.94 2.39 -3.56
CA ILE A 9 5.69 2.44 -5.01
C ILE A 9 6.63 1.47 -5.72
N GLY A 10 6.08 0.60 -6.56
CA GLY A 10 6.83 -0.34 -7.37
C GLY A 10 5.96 -1.40 -8.03
N THR A 11 6.57 -2.26 -8.85
CA THR A 11 5.87 -3.36 -9.51
C THR A 11 5.67 -4.58 -8.61
N GLU A 12 6.56 -4.75 -7.63
CA GLU A 12 6.57 -5.86 -6.68
C GLU A 12 7.26 -5.44 -5.39
N ARG A 13 7.05 -6.20 -4.31
CA ARG A 13 7.63 -5.94 -2.99
C ARG A 13 9.14 -5.77 -2.98
N SER A 14 9.87 -6.53 -3.80
CA SER A 14 11.34 -6.56 -3.82
C SER A 14 11.97 -5.29 -4.41
N SER A 15 11.26 -4.61 -5.32
CA SER A 15 11.73 -3.42 -6.03
C SER A 15 11.04 -2.13 -5.57
N ALA A 16 10.05 -2.24 -4.69
CA ALA A 16 9.26 -1.11 -4.23
C ALA A 16 10.07 -0.17 -3.33
N THR A 17 9.86 1.14 -3.52
CA THR A 17 10.48 2.19 -2.71
C THR A 17 9.45 2.77 -1.76
N ALA A 18 9.83 3.01 -0.51
CA ALA A 18 8.94 3.64 0.47
C ALA A 18 8.56 5.05 0.03
N LEU A 19 7.26 5.32 -0.08
CA LEU A 19 6.69 6.65 -0.33
C LEU A 19 6.46 7.38 0.99
N GLY A 20 5.95 6.67 2.00
CA GLY A 20 5.67 7.22 3.32
C GLY A 20 4.52 6.51 4.02
N ASP A 21 4.08 7.06 5.16
CA ASP A 21 2.95 6.55 5.91
C ASP A 21 1.68 7.37 5.66
N TYR A 22 0.57 6.70 5.38
CA TYR A 22 -0.71 7.32 5.04
C TYR A 22 -1.83 6.76 5.91
N HIS A 23 -2.85 7.59 6.17
CA HIS A 23 -4.04 7.17 6.90
C HIS A 23 -5.14 6.72 5.93
N PHE A 24 -5.59 5.47 6.09
CA PHE A 24 -6.73 4.93 5.36
C PHE A 24 -7.91 4.64 6.29
N THR A 25 -9.12 4.78 5.77
CA THR A 25 -10.35 4.42 6.51
C THR A 25 -10.48 2.90 6.70
N LYS A 26 -9.94 2.11 5.78
CA LYS A 26 -9.84 0.65 5.79
C LYS A 26 -8.48 0.23 5.22
N HIS A 27 -8.02 -0.99 5.53
CA HIS A 27 -6.80 -1.50 4.88
C HIS A 27 -7.04 -1.67 3.38
N PRO A 28 -6.17 -1.11 2.51
CA PRO A 28 -6.26 -1.33 1.08
C PRO A 28 -6.06 -2.81 0.75
N ALA A 29 -6.91 -3.36 -0.13
CA ALA A 29 -6.81 -4.73 -0.59
C ALA A 29 -6.04 -4.83 -1.92
N ILE A 30 -5.41 -5.97 -2.19
CA ILE A 30 -4.77 -6.23 -3.49
C ILE A 30 -5.82 -6.12 -4.61
N GLY A 31 -5.48 -5.40 -5.68
CA GLY A 31 -6.36 -5.06 -6.80
C GLY A 31 -7.21 -3.80 -6.57
N GLU A 32 -7.24 -3.25 -5.34
CA GLU A 32 -7.95 -2.01 -5.05
C GLU A 32 -7.24 -0.80 -5.68
N ARG A 33 -8.02 0.15 -6.17
CA ARG A 33 -7.53 1.47 -6.60
C ARG A 33 -7.48 2.43 -5.43
N VAL A 34 -6.36 3.12 -5.28
CA VAL A 34 -6.14 4.14 -4.25
C VAL A 34 -5.58 5.39 -4.90
N ASP A 35 -6.14 6.53 -4.51
CA ASP A 35 -5.70 7.82 -4.98
C ASP A 35 -4.71 8.42 -3.97
N ILE A 36 -3.47 8.63 -4.39
CA ILE A 36 -2.40 9.26 -3.60
C ILE A 36 -1.75 10.35 -4.45
N ASP A 37 -1.59 11.55 -3.90
CA ASP A 37 -0.98 12.70 -4.59
C ASP A 37 -1.59 12.96 -5.98
N ALA A 38 -2.92 12.87 -6.08
CA ALA A 38 -3.70 13.00 -7.31
C ALA A 38 -3.36 11.96 -8.41
N LYS A 39 -2.70 10.85 -8.06
CA LYS A 39 -2.49 9.70 -8.93
C LYS A 39 -3.35 8.53 -8.48
N SER A 40 -4.06 7.91 -9.42
CA SER A 40 -4.80 6.67 -9.17
C SER A 40 -3.88 5.48 -9.39
N LEU A 41 -3.61 4.72 -8.34
CA LEU A 41 -2.66 3.61 -8.31
C LEU A 41 -3.36 2.33 -7.89
N ILE A 42 -2.79 1.17 -8.24
CA ILE A 42 -3.36 -0.13 -7.88
C ILE A 42 -2.49 -0.81 -6.84
N VAL A 43 -3.12 -1.32 -5.78
CA VAL A 43 -2.45 -2.16 -4.79
C VAL A 43 -2.07 -3.50 -5.44
N VAL A 44 -0.78 -3.77 -5.59
CA VAL A 44 -0.28 -5.03 -6.16
C VAL A 44 0.16 -6.03 -5.11
N ASP A 45 0.51 -5.57 -3.91
CA ASP A 45 0.86 -6.42 -2.78
C ASP A 45 0.48 -5.74 -1.45
N ALA A 46 0.18 -6.51 -0.43
CA ALA A 46 -0.20 -6.01 0.89
C ALA A 46 0.12 -7.04 1.99
N TRP A 47 0.75 -6.60 3.08
CA TRP A 47 1.07 -7.47 4.22
C TRP A 47 1.10 -6.74 5.56
N HIS A 48 0.90 -7.52 6.63
CA HIS A 48 1.14 -7.04 8.00
C HIS A 48 2.62 -7.16 8.37
N ARG A 49 3.18 -6.10 8.98
CA ARG A 49 4.53 -6.15 9.54
C ARG A 49 4.48 -6.77 10.95
N PRO A 50 5.41 -7.69 11.29
CA PRO A 50 5.48 -8.24 12.64
C PRO A 50 5.71 -7.12 13.66
N SER A 51 4.77 -7.00 14.59
CA SER A 51 4.55 -5.86 15.50
C SER A 51 5.62 -5.64 16.58
N THR A 52 6.68 -6.45 16.65
CA THR A 52 7.48 -6.56 17.86
C THR A 52 8.61 -5.53 18.01
N THR A 53 8.99 -4.81 16.95
CA THR A 53 10.27 -4.07 16.98
C THR A 53 10.19 -2.60 16.56
N PHE A 54 9.09 -2.13 15.96
CA PHE A 54 9.00 -0.75 15.44
C PHE A 54 7.68 -0.07 15.78
N ALA A 55 7.76 1.13 16.32
CA ALA A 55 6.64 2.07 16.39
C ALA A 55 6.36 2.58 14.97
N GLY A 56 5.13 2.44 14.48
CA GLY A 56 4.75 2.86 13.12
C GLY A 56 3.63 2.02 12.51
N SER A 57 3.48 2.11 11.18
CA SER A 57 2.46 1.39 10.40
C SER A 57 2.60 -0.12 10.52
N LYS A 58 1.54 -0.77 11.01
CA LYS A 58 1.47 -2.23 11.15
C LYS A 58 1.07 -2.95 9.85
N PHE A 59 0.77 -2.18 8.82
CA PHE A 59 0.36 -2.65 7.51
C PHE A 59 1.17 -1.92 6.44
N THR A 60 1.60 -2.65 5.43
CA THR A 60 2.34 -2.09 4.29
C THR A 60 1.65 -2.52 3.00
N VAL A 61 1.57 -1.62 2.03
CA VAL A 61 1.05 -1.87 0.70
C VAL A 61 2.06 -1.43 -0.36
N VAL A 62 2.07 -2.14 -1.49
CA VAL A 62 2.82 -1.75 -2.69
C VAL A 62 1.81 -1.30 -3.73
N LEU A 63 2.00 -0.10 -4.25
CA LEU A 63 1.19 0.48 -5.29
C LEU A 63 1.96 0.54 -6.60
N ASN A 64 1.28 0.20 -7.68
CA ASN A 64 1.83 0.24 -9.02
C ASN A 64 0.99 1.19 -9.88
N GLU A 65 1.66 2.12 -10.56
CA GLU A 65 1.05 3.07 -11.50
C GLU A 65 0.73 2.45 -12.87
N HIS A 66 1.38 1.34 -13.20
CA HIS A 66 1.24 0.62 -14.47
C HIS A 66 0.44 -0.68 -14.35
N ALA A 67 -0.06 -1.02 -13.16
CA ALA A 67 -0.90 -2.19 -12.99
C ALA A 67 -2.30 -1.90 -13.56
N GLU A 68 -2.86 -2.89 -14.25
CA GLU A 68 -4.27 -2.89 -14.63
C GLU A 68 -5.11 -3.49 -13.49
N PRO A 69 -6.34 -3.01 -13.26
CA PRO A 69 -7.20 -3.61 -12.25
C PRO A 69 -7.45 -5.06 -12.64
N ALA A 70 -7.28 -5.99 -11.69
CA ALA A 70 -7.63 -7.38 -11.92
C ALA A 70 -9.13 -7.46 -12.21
N ASN A 71 -9.50 -7.60 -13.49
CA ASN A 71 -10.88 -7.81 -13.90
C ASN A 71 -11.27 -9.25 -13.54
N ARG A 72 -11.86 -9.46 -12.36
CA ARG A 72 -12.40 -10.76 -11.93
C ARG A 72 -13.86 -10.65 -11.54
#